data_AF-A0A366MSR3-F1
#
_entry.id   AF-A0A366MSR3-F1
#
_cell.length_a   1.000
_cell.length_b   1.000
_cell.length_c   1.000
_cell.angle_alpha   90.00
_cell.angle_beta   90.00
_cell.angle_gamma   90.00
#
_symmetry.space_group_name_H-M   'P 1'
#
loop_
_entity.id
_entity.type
_entity.pdbx_description
1 polymer ?
#
loop_
_entity_poly.entity_id
_entity_poly.type
_entity_poly.pdbx_seq_one_letter_code
_entity_poly.pdbx_strand_id
1 'polypeptide(L)'
;MKILKVLAISSLVLGFTTSSLFADVDKGQRSFVKFLKEPCGMDGTDFAAKHTQDDWENISKEGKFAEELNKLCPTAKSSDISEKDKKDIMDFLIHYASDSGNAPSC
;
A
#
# COMPACT_ATOMS: atom_id res chain seq x y z
N MET A 1 -42.01 -26.72 6.39
CA MET A 1 -40.59 -26.42 6.16
C MET A 1 -40.44 -24.91 6.09
N LYS A 2 -39.94 -24.30 7.16
CA LYS A 2 -39.71 -22.86 7.28
C LYS A 2 -38.65 -22.71 8.38
N ILE A 3 -37.74 -21.75 8.17
CA ILE A 3 -36.80 -21.14 9.13
C ILE A 3 -35.72 -22.09 9.71
N LEU A 4 -34.40 -21.85 9.73
CA LEU A 4 -33.52 -20.74 9.37
C LEU A 4 -32.24 -21.37 8.79
N LYS A 5 -31.71 -20.84 7.68
CA LYS A 5 -30.30 -21.07 7.31
C LYS A 5 -29.49 -20.04 8.08
N VAL A 6 -28.82 -20.47 9.15
CA VAL A 6 -27.87 -19.65 9.90
C VAL A 6 -26.67 -19.39 9.01
N LEU A 7 -26.61 -18.20 8.42
CA LEU A 7 -25.41 -17.64 7.81
C LEU A 7 -24.56 -17.04 8.93
N ALA A 8 -23.67 -17.85 9.50
CA ALA A 8 -22.57 -17.34 10.31
C ALA A 8 -21.36 -17.16 9.38
N ILE A 9 -21.29 -16.02 8.69
CA ILE A 9 -20.04 -15.58 8.05
C ILE A 9 -19.24 -14.89 9.16
N SER A 10 -18.53 -15.68 9.95
CA SER A 10 -17.47 -15.16 10.80
C SER A 10 -16.22 -15.02 9.94
N SER A 11 -16.12 -13.93 9.17
CA SER A 11 -14.84 -13.49 8.62
C SER A 11 -14.00 -12.95 9.78
N LEU A 12 -13.30 -13.87 10.45
CA LEU A 12 -12.19 -13.55 11.32
C LEU A 12 -11.06 -13.05 10.42
N VAL A 13 -11.02 -11.73 10.17
CA VAL A 13 -9.84 -11.10 9.58
C VAL A 13 -8.75 -11.18 10.65
N LEU A 14 -7.85 -12.16 10.50
CA LEU A 14 -6.61 -12.21 11.24
C LEU A 14 -5.77 -11.03 10.75
N GLY A 15 -5.82 -9.91 11.49
CA GLY A 15 -4.92 -8.79 11.25
C GLY A 15 -3.49 -9.26 11.49
N PHE A 16 -2.76 -9.54 10.41
CA PHE A 16 -1.33 -9.69 10.46
C PHE A 16 -0.75 -8.31 10.71
N THR A 17 -0.40 -8.00 11.98
CA THR A 17 0.35 -6.80 12.29
C THR A 17 1.79 -7.00 11.80
N THR A 18 2.03 -6.76 10.51
CA THR A 18 3.38 -6.68 9.97
C THR A 18 4.06 -5.49 10.65
N SER A 19 5.05 -5.80 11.50
CA SER A 19 5.82 -4.79 12.21
C SER A 19 6.73 -4.08 11.20
N SER A 20 6.18 -3.09 10.49
CA SER A 20 6.96 -2.20 9.64
C SER A 20 7.93 -1.46 10.55
N LEU A 21 9.21 -1.81 10.45
CA LEU A 21 10.26 -1.06 11.15
C LEU A 21 10.16 0.39 10.67
N PHE A 22 9.85 1.31 11.57
CA PHE A 22 9.63 2.73 11.25
C PHE A 22 10.74 3.35 10.37
N ALA A 23 11.98 2.83 10.47
CA ALA A 23 13.11 3.26 9.65
C ALA A 23 12.97 2.98 8.14
N ASP A 24 12.20 1.96 7.74
CA ASP A 24 11.97 1.64 6.33
C ASP A 24 10.77 2.41 5.76
N VAL A 25 9.80 2.80 6.61
CA VAL A 25 8.69 3.69 6.25
C VAL A 25 9.20 5.07 5.82
N ASP A 26 10.14 5.66 6.58
CA ASP A 26 10.75 6.96 6.24
C ASP A 26 11.54 6.91 4.93
N LYS A 27 12.25 5.81 4.67
CA LYS A 27 12.96 5.61 3.39
C LYS A 27 11.96 5.48 2.25
N GLY A 28 10.89 4.71 2.46
CA GLY A 28 9.80 4.55 1.52
C GLY A 28 9.15 5.88 1.15
N GLN A 29 8.88 6.73 2.14
CA GLN A 29 8.36 8.07 1.91
C GLN A 29 9.32 8.92 1.07
N ARG A 30 10.62 8.90 1.37
CA ARG A 30 11.63 9.64 0.60
C ARG A 30 11.73 9.13 -0.84
N SER A 31 11.72 7.81 -1.04
CA SER A 31 11.74 7.20 -2.37
C SER A 31 10.45 7.51 -3.13
N PHE A 32 9.29 7.50 -2.48
CA PHE A 32 8.03 7.95 -3.09
C PHE A 32 8.13 9.40 -3.57
N VAL A 33 8.58 10.33 -2.72
CA VAL A 33 8.71 11.74 -3.09
C VAL A 33 9.69 11.92 -4.26
N LYS A 34 10.81 11.20 -4.24
CA LYS A 34 11.85 11.27 -5.27
C LYS A 34 11.37 10.79 -6.64
N PHE A 35 10.58 9.72 -6.70
CA PHE A 35 10.27 9.03 -7.96
C PHE A 35 8.83 9.21 -8.42
N LEU A 36 7.88 9.40 -7.50
CA LEU A 36 6.45 9.28 -7.77
C LEU A 36 5.68 10.58 -7.52
N LYS A 37 6.10 11.46 -6.61
CA LYS A 37 5.34 12.68 -6.29
C LYS A 37 5.10 13.58 -7.51
N GLU A 38 6.16 13.95 -8.23
CA GLU A 38 6.04 14.81 -9.42
C GLU A 38 5.29 14.12 -10.57
N PRO A 39 5.66 12.88 -11.00
CA PRO A 39 4.93 12.21 -12.07
C PRO A 39 3.45 11.96 -11.75
N CYS A 40 3.14 11.58 -10.52
CA CYS A 40 1.76 11.23 -10.12
C CYS A 40 0.92 12.44 -9.72
N GLY A 41 1.55 13.60 -9.48
CA GLY A 41 0.86 14.83 -9.10
C GLY A 41 0.09 14.72 -7.78
N MET A 42 0.46 13.79 -6.91
CA MET A 42 -0.23 13.53 -5.64
C MET A 42 0.75 13.17 -4.53
N ASP A 43 0.34 13.43 -3.29
CA ASP A 43 1.15 13.12 -2.12
C ASP A 43 1.13 11.61 -1.80
N GLY A 44 2.18 11.14 -1.14
CA GLY A 44 2.35 9.72 -0.83
C GLY A 44 1.25 9.13 0.05
N THR A 45 0.66 9.94 0.93
CA THR A 45 -0.50 9.55 1.73
C THR A 45 -1.75 9.34 0.89
N ASP A 46 -2.01 10.25 -0.06
CA ASP A 46 -3.17 10.13 -0.96
C ASP A 46 -3.02 8.91 -1.88
N PHE A 47 -1.78 8.57 -2.23
CA PHE A 47 -1.47 7.38 -3.01
C PHE A 47 -1.64 6.12 -2.16
N ALA A 48 -1.09 6.09 -0.94
CA ALA A 48 -1.25 4.98 -0.01
C ALA A 48 -2.73 4.70 0.31
N ALA A 49 -3.56 5.74 0.41
CA ALA A 49 -4.99 5.63 0.63
C ALA A 49 -5.79 5.05 -0.57
N LYS A 50 -5.15 4.71 -1.71
CA LYS A 50 -5.83 4.08 -2.85
C LYS A 50 -6.23 2.62 -2.60
N HIS A 51 -5.57 1.96 -1.66
CA HIS A 51 -5.79 0.56 -1.33
C HIS A 51 -5.78 0.37 0.20
N THR A 52 -6.26 -0.79 0.64
CA THR A 52 -6.12 -1.24 2.03
C THR A 52 -4.72 -1.82 2.29
N GLN A 53 -4.37 -2.08 3.55
CA GLN A 53 -3.12 -2.76 3.91
C GLN A 53 -3.05 -4.13 3.22
N ASP A 54 -4.14 -4.91 3.29
CA ASP A 54 -4.24 -6.24 2.68
C ASP A 54 -4.09 -6.19 1.15
N ASP A 55 -4.72 -5.21 0.50
CA ASP A 55 -4.59 -5.01 -0.95
C ASP A 55 -3.15 -4.69 -1.34
N TRP A 56 -2.51 -3.76 -0.64
CA TRP A 56 -1.11 -3.42 -0.89
C TRP A 56 -0.16 -4.60 -0.64
N GLU A 57 -0.39 -5.37 0.43
CA GLU A 57 0.38 -6.58 0.69
C GLU A 57 0.23 -7.61 -0.43
N ASN A 58 -0.99 -7.81 -0.94
CA ASN A 58 -1.25 -8.72 -2.05
C ASN A 58 -0.56 -8.24 -3.34
N ILE A 59 -0.65 -6.95 -3.66
CA ILE A 59 0.05 -6.33 -4.79
C ILE A 59 1.57 -6.53 -4.66
N SER A 60 2.12 -6.37 -3.45
CA SER A 60 3.55 -6.58 -3.18
C SER A 60 3.95 -8.05 -3.36
N LYS A 61 3.18 -8.98 -2.79
CA LYS A 61 3.45 -10.44 -2.83
C LYS A 61 3.37 -10.99 -4.25
N GLU A 62 2.45 -10.46 -5.06
CA GLU A 62 2.28 -10.85 -6.46
C GLU A 62 3.25 -10.16 -7.42
N GLY A 63 4.09 -9.23 -6.94
CA GLY A 63 5.02 -8.47 -7.79
C GLY A 63 4.34 -7.51 -8.76
N LYS A 64 3.09 -7.10 -8.46
CA LYS A 64 2.25 -6.29 -9.36
C LYS A 64 2.37 -4.79 -9.15
N PHE A 65 3.32 -4.33 -8.33
CA PHE A 65 3.49 -2.91 -8.05
C PHE A 65 3.65 -2.06 -9.31
N ALA A 66 4.42 -2.51 -10.31
CA ALA A 66 4.60 -1.78 -11.56
C ALA A 66 3.31 -1.66 -12.38
N GLU A 67 2.49 -2.72 -12.40
CA GLU A 67 1.19 -2.72 -13.09
C GLU A 67 0.24 -1.73 -12.42
N GLU A 68 0.15 -1.79 -11.09
CA GLU A 68 -0.72 -0.91 -10.32
C GLU A 68 -0.28 0.55 -10.38
N LEU A 69 1.04 0.78 -10.33
CA LEU A 69 1.61 2.11 -10.52
C LEU A 69 1.22 2.69 -11.87
N ASN A 70 1.28 1.93 -12.96
CA ASN A 70 0.86 2.40 -14.29
C ASN A 70 -0.64 2.72 -14.37
N LYS A 71 -1.49 2.03 -13.59
CA LYS A 71 -2.93 2.32 -13.52
C LYS A 71 -3.21 3.62 -12.77
N LEU A 72 -2.58 3.80 -11.62
CA LEU A 72 -2.78 4.97 -10.74
C LEU A 72 -2.03 6.21 -11.24
N CYS A 73 -0.90 5.99 -11.90
CA CYS A 73 0.07 7.00 -12.27
C CYS A 73 0.80 6.61 -13.58
N PRO A 74 0.13 6.70 -14.74
CA PRO A 74 0.66 6.24 -16.03
C PRO A 74 1.91 7.00 -16.51
N THR A 75 2.21 8.14 -15.89
CA THR A 75 3.36 9.00 -16.15
C THR A 75 4.61 8.57 -15.39
N ALA A 76 4.47 7.82 -14.30
CA ALA A 76 5.62 7.31 -13.54
C ALA A 76 6.28 6.14 -14.26
N LYS A 77 7.61 6.10 -14.18
CA LYS A 77 8.42 5.03 -14.77
C LYS A 77 8.90 4.08 -13.68
N SER A 78 8.22 2.95 -13.53
CA SER A 78 8.65 1.91 -12.57
C SER A 78 10.06 1.36 -12.86
N SER A 79 10.54 1.48 -14.11
CA SER A 79 11.91 1.14 -14.52
C SER A 79 13.00 1.96 -13.84
N ASP A 80 12.66 3.17 -13.39
CA ASP A 80 13.62 4.13 -12.84
C ASP A 80 13.77 3.93 -11.31
N ILE A 81 12.98 3.03 -10.74
CA ILE A 81 12.94 2.71 -9.31
C ILE A 81 13.67 1.38 -9.10
N SER A 82 14.66 1.36 -8.22
CA SER A 82 15.38 0.12 -7.87
C SER A 82 14.46 -0.86 -7.14
N GLU A 83 14.75 -2.16 -7.18
CA GLU A 83 13.95 -3.15 -6.42
C GLU A 83 13.95 -2.86 -4.90
N LYS A 84 15.06 -2.34 -4.38
CA LYS A 84 15.13 -1.88 -2.99
C LYS A 84 14.18 -0.72 -2.74
N ASP A 85 14.19 0.30 -3.60
CA ASP A 85 13.31 1.46 -3.45
C ASP A 85 11.84 1.07 -3.62
N LYS A 86 11.51 0.12 -4.51
CA LYS A 86 10.15 -0.41 -4.63
C LYS A 86 9.71 -1.08 -3.34
N LYS A 87 10.57 -1.88 -2.71
CA LYS A 87 10.27 -2.49 -1.41
C LYS A 87 10.05 -1.42 -0.33
N ASP A 88 10.97 -0.47 -0.22
CA ASP A 88 10.85 0.60 0.78
C ASP A 88 9.54 1.40 0.54
N ILE A 89 9.20 1.72 -0.71
CA ILE A 89 7.93 2.36 -1.08
C ILE A 89 6.73 1.50 -0.67
N MET A 90 6.72 0.21 -0.95
CA MET A 90 5.63 -0.68 -0.54
C MET A 90 5.44 -0.72 0.98
N ASP A 91 6.54 -0.78 1.73
CA ASP A 91 6.49 -0.74 3.20
C ASP A 91 5.84 0.59 3.68
N PHE A 92 6.13 1.72 3.00
CA PHE A 92 5.45 3.00 3.24
C PHE A 92 3.95 2.99 2.86
N LEU A 93 3.58 2.43 1.71
CA LEU A 93 2.19 2.38 1.25
C LEU A 93 1.31 1.50 2.14
N ILE A 94 1.84 0.37 2.59
CA ILE A 94 1.16 -0.52 3.55
C ILE A 94 1.02 0.18 4.91
N HIS A 95 2.04 0.90 5.35
CA HIS A 95 2.00 1.59 6.64
C HIS A 95 0.93 2.69 6.69
N TYR A 96 0.74 3.43 5.59
CA TYR A 96 -0.23 4.54 5.51
C TYR A 96 -1.45 4.20 4.64
N ALA A 97 -1.78 2.91 4.49
CA ALA A 97 -2.94 2.49 3.72
C ALA A 97 -4.24 3.07 4.30
N SER A 98 -5.31 3.04 3.50
CA SER A 98 -6.60 3.66 3.83
C SER A 98 -7.22 3.21 5.16
N ASP A 99 -6.96 1.99 5.59
CA ASP A 99 -7.48 1.33 6.78
C ASP A 99 -6.45 1.22 7.92
N SER A 100 -5.23 1.72 7.73
CA SER A 100 -4.14 1.58 8.69
C SER A 100 -4.35 2.33 10.00
N GLY A 101 -5.19 3.37 9.99
CA GLY A 101 -5.33 4.31 11.12
C GLY A 101 -4.06 5.13 11.41
N ASN A 102 -3.00 4.97 10.60
CA ASN A 102 -1.77 5.72 10.70
C ASN A 102 -1.92 7.03 9.91
N ALA A 103 -1.67 8.15 10.58
CA ALA A 103 -1.52 9.44 9.93
C ALA A 103 -0.08 9.92 10.15
N PRO A 104 0.61 10.45 9.13
CA PRO A 104 1.93 11.02 9.35
C PRO A 104 1.81 12.16 10.35
N SER A 105 2.73 12.20 11.31
CA SER A 105 2.84 13.32 12.25
C SER A 105 3.13 14.58 11.45
N CYS A 106 2.16 15.49 11.41
CA CYS A 106 2.30 16.83 10.85
C CYS A 106 3.25 17.68 11.70
#